data_AF-A0A444WSB7-F1
#
_entry.id   AF-A0A444WSB7-F1
#
_cell.length_a   1.000
_cell.length_b   1.000
_cell.length_c   1.000
_cell.angle_alpha   90.00
_cell.angle_beta   90.00
_cell.angle_gamma   90.00
#
_symmetry.space_group_name_H-M   'P 1'
#
loop_
_entity.id
_entity.type
_entity.pdbx_description
1 polymer ?
#
loop_
_entity_poly.entity_id
_entity_poly.type
_entity_poly.pdbx_seq_one_letter_code
_entity_poly.pdbx_strand_id
1 'polypeptide(L)'
;MLKKLLSRKHKLDKKLQSLKTLKRVSNVIFVAAFVSVLIFSVVAAAISAPPVVAAVAGALAVPIGSVGKWCNSLFKKYENAIRSQREVISSMQVGTLITLKDLDNIRLCVDKLEVEIESMLQNAVFAIGNEDAVKLAIDEIKKRIEHFSDIIETLSEQADKCSREIRRARTVVIQKIIKYPG
;
A
#
# COMPACT_ATOMS: atom_id res chain seq x y z
N MET A 1 -3.28 -10.57 -6.63
CA MET A 1 -3.48 -9.77 -5.38
C MET A 1 -2.92 -8.34 -5.51
N LEU A 2 -1.65 -8.17 -5.92
CA LEU A 2 -0.98 -6.86 -6.05
C LEU A 2 -1.79 -5.81 -6.87
N LYS A 3 -2.34 -6.20 -8.03
CA LYS A 3 -3.20 -5.32 -8.87
C LYS A 3 -4.37 -4.70 -8.10
N LYS A 4 -5.02 -5.47 -7.21
CA LYS A 4 -6.13 -4.98 -6.38
C LYS A 4 -5.64 -3.94 -5.36
N LEU A 5 -4.48 -4.19 -4.75
CA LEU A 5 -3.86 -3.23 -3.82
C LEU A 5 -3.47 -1.94 -4.54
N LEU A 6 -2.86 -2.01 -5.73
CA LEU A 6 -2.49 -0.84 -6.54
C LEU A 6 -3.70 0.00 -6.90
N SER A 7 -4.78 -0.63 -7.38
CA SER A 7 -6.03 0.04 -7.68
C SER A 7 -6.64 0.73 -6.44
N ARG A 8 -6.66 0.05 -5.29
CA ARG A 8 -7.14 0.64 -4.03
C ARG A 8 -6.31 1.84 -3.58
N LYS A 9 -4.98 1.75 -3.65
CA LYS A 9 -4.07 2.86 -3.33
C LYS A 9 -4.33 4.06 -4.23
N HIS A 10 -4.44 3.84 -5.54
CA HIS A 10 -4.76 4.90 -6.51
C HIS A 10 -6.11 5.58 -6.21
N LYS A 11 -7.13 4.79 -5.86
CA LYS A 11 -8.43 5.32 -5.44
C LYS A 11 -8.33 6.19 -4.19
N LEU A 12 -7.51 5.79 -3.21
CA LEU A 12 -7.26 6.56 -1.98
C LEU A 12 -6.47 7.84 -2.26
N ASP A 13 -5.45 7.77 -3.12
CA ASP A 13 -4.67 8.93 -3.56
C ASP A 13 -5.57 9.98 -4.24
N LYS A 14 -6.44 9.53 -5.15
CA LYS A 14 -7.45 10.41 -5.79
C LYS A 14 -8.38 11.05 -4.77
N LYS A 15 -8.90 10.29 -3.80
CA LYS A 15 -9.77 10.85 -2.75
C LYS A 15 -9.02 11.86 -1.87
N LEU A 16 -7.76 11.58 -1.54
CA LEU A 16 -6.96 12.50 -0.74
C LEU A 16 -6.70 13.81 -1.50
N GLN A 17 -6.46 13.74 -2.81
CA GLN A 17 -6.34 14.93 -3.66
C GLN A 17 -7.66 15.70 -3.76
N SER A 18 -8.79 15.02 -3.97
CA SER A 18 -10.10 15.68 -4.05
C SER A 18 -10.47 16.38 -2.74
N LEU A 19 -10.12 15.79 -1.58
CA LEU A 19 -10.32 16.43 -0.29
C LEU A 19 -9.48 17.69 -0.09
N LYS A 20 -8.21 17.67 -0.51
CA LYS A 20 -7.35 18.86 -0.45
C LYS A 20 -7.97 20.00 -1.28
N THR A 21 -8.48 19.68 -2.47
CA THR A 21 -9.19 20.64 -3.32
C THR A 21 -10.47 21.14 -2.66
N LEU A 22 -11.32 20.23 -2.15
CA LEU A 22 -12.58 20.58 -1.48
C LEU A 22 -12.35 21.46 -0.26
N LYS A 23 -11.31 21.20 0.53
CA LYS A 23 -10.91 22.03 1.67
C LYS A 23 -10.49 23.44 1.23
N ARG A 24 -9.74 23.56 0.12
CA ARG A 24 -9.34 24.85 -0.43
C ARG A 24 -10.54 25.65 -0.94
N VAL A 25 -11.44 25.01 -1.68
CA VAL A 25 -12.67 25.62 -2.20
C VAL A 25 -13.59 26.05 -1.06
N SER A 26 -13.82 25.19 -0.08
CA SER A 26 -14.61 25.48 1.12
C SER A 26 -14.06 26.69 1.89
N ASN A 27 -12.73 26.79 2.05
CA ASN A 27 -12.11 27.94 2.70
C ASN A 27 -12.30 29.25 1.90
N VAL A 28 -12.16 29.22 0.57
CA VAL A 28 -12.39 30.40 -0.28
C VAL A 28 -13.85 30.85 -0.22
N ILE A 29 -14.80 29.92 -0.30
CA ILE A 29 -16.24 30.23 -0.19
C ILE A 29 -16.55 30.83 1.18
N PHE A 30 -15.99 30.28 2.25
CA PHE A 30 -16.20 30.79 3.61
C PHE A 30 -15.68 32.22 3.78
N VAL A 31 -14.48 32.51 3.28
CA VAL A 31 -13.90 33.86 3.30
C VAL A 31 -14.73 34.83 2.45
N ALA A 32 -15.14 34.43 1.24
CA ALA A 32 -15.95 35.27 0.36
C ALA A 32 -17.33 35.57 0.96
N ALA A 33 -18.00 34.57 1.54
CA ALA A 33 -19.27 34.75 2.24
C ALA A 33 -19.11 35.69 3.44
N PHE A 34 -18.06 35.52 4.23
CA PHE A 34 -17.77 36.40 5.37
C PHE A 34 -17.60 37.86 4.94
N VAL A 35 -16.80 38.12 3.91
CA VAL A 35 -16.60 39.47 3.35
C VAL A 35 -17.91 40.04 2.82
N SER A 36 -18.73 39.24 2.13
CA SER A 36 -20.01 39.71 1.59
C SER A 36 -20.98 40.16 2.69
N VAL A 37 -21.07 39.40 3.79
CA VAL A 37 -21.92 39.73 4.94
C VAL A 37 -21.46 41.03 5.60
N LEU A 38 -20.15 41.27 5.69
CA LEU A 38 -19.61 42.53 6.22
C LEU A 38 -20.00 43.73 5.35
N ILE A 39 -19.92 43.60 4.01
CA ILE A 39 -20.32 44.66 3.09
C ILE A 39 -21.83 44.96 3.23
N PHE A 40 -22.68 43.93 3.25
CA PHE A 40 -24.12 44.10 3.44
C PHE A 40 -24.48 44.72 4.80
N SER A 41 -23.73 44.39 5.86
CA SER A 41 -23.90 44.98 7.20
C SER A 41 -23.66 46.49 7.19
N VAL A 42 -22.60 46.96 6.52
CA VAL A 42 -22.29 48.40 6.38
C VAL A 42 -23.38 49.14 5.60
N VAL A 43 -23.85 48.57 4.49
CA VAL A 43 -24.91 49.17 3.66
C VAL A 43 -26.25 49.23 4.41
N ALA A 44 -26.61 48.18 5.16
CA ALA A 44 -27.84 48.15 5.95
C ALA A 44 -27.86 49.19 7.09
N ALA A 45 -26.72 49.38 7.77
CA ALA A 45 -26.54 50.39 8.80
C ALA A 45 -26.67 51.83 8.25
N ALA A 46 -26.28 52.05 6.99
CA ALA A 46 -26.41 53.35 6.34
C ALA A 46 -27.84 53.67 5.86
N ILE A 47 -28.68 52.65 5.61
CA ILE A 47 -29.97 52.80 4.89
C ILE A 47 -31.21 52.60 5.79
N SER A 48 -31.14 51.94 6.96
CA SER A 48 -32.38 51.42 7.60
C SER A 48 -32.53 51.49 9.13
N ALA A 49 -33.81 51.49 9.52
CA ALA A 49 -34.43 51.67 10.83
C ALA A 49 -34.05 50.63 11.92
N PRO A 50 -34.27 50.95 13.22
CA PRO A 50 -33.80 50.16 14.38
C PRO A 50 -34.05 48.63 14.37
N PRO A 51 -35.18 48.10 13.86
CA PRO A 51 -35.47 46.67 13.94
C PRO A 51 -34.57 45.79 13.06
N VAL A 52 -34.14 46.30 11.90
CA VAL A 52 -33.32 45.53 10.93
C VAL A 52 -31.90 45.38 11.45
N VAL A 53 -31.37 46.41 12.10
CA VAL A 53 -30.04 46.40 12.75
C VAL A 53 -30.00 45.39 13.90
N ALA A 54 -31.07 45.32 14.70
CA ALA A 54 -31.16 44.36 15.81
C ALA A 54 -31.18 42.90 15.32
N ALA A 55 -31.89 42.61 14.23
CA ALA A 55 -31.92 41.27 13.64
C ALA A 55 -30.57 40.84 13.04
N VAL A 56 -29.87 41.75 12.35
CA VAL A 56 -28.54 41.49 11.78
C VAL A 56 -27.50 41.30 12.88
N ALA A 57 -27.52 42.14 13.93
CA ALA A 57 -26.64 41.98 15.09
C ALA A 57 -26.86 40.63 15.81
N GLY A 58 -28.12 40.18 15.94
CA GLY A 58 -28.45 38.88 16.51
C GLY A 58 -27.95 37.69 15.67
N ALA A 59 -28.01 37.77 14.34
CA ALA A 59 -27.51 36.72 13.45
C ALA A 59 -25.97 36.65 13.42
N LEU A 60 -25.29 37.80 13.50
CA LEU A 60 -23.83 37.89 13.60
C LEU A 60 -23.29 37.48 14.98
N ALA A 61 -24.14 37.41 16.01
CA ALA A 61 -23.76 36.91 17.32
C ALA A 61 -23.45 35.40 17.32
N VAL A 62 -23.84 34.66 16.27
CA VAL A 62 -23.43 33.26 16.10
C VAL A 62 -21.91 33.23 15.81
N PRO A 63 -21.09 32.57 16.63
CA PRO A 63 -19.64 32.58 16.44
C PRO A 63 -19.27 31.87 15.14
N ILE A 64 -18.97 32.63 14.08
CA ILE A 64 -18.50 32.15 12.77
C ILE A 64 -17.23 31.27 12.93
N GLY A 65 -16.42 31.56 13.95
CA GLY A 65 -15.28 30.74 14.34
C GLY A 65 -15.63 29.30 14.75
N SER A 66 -16.85 29.03 15.22
CA SER A 66 -17.31 27.68 15.60
C SER A 66 -17.58 26.80 14.37
N VAL A 67 -18.21 27.36 13.34
CA VAL A 67 -18.56 26.65 12.09
C VAL A 67 -17.31 26.32 11.29
N GLY A 68 -16.37 27.25 11.18
CA GLY A 68 -15.07 27.01 10.52
C GLY A 68 -14.24 25.93 11.22
N LYS A 69 -14.19 25.95 12.56
CA LYS A 69 -13.52 24.91 13.37
C LYS A 69 -14.19 23.54 13.19
N TRP A 70 -15.52 23.48 13.18
CA TRP A 70 -16.28 22.26 12.95
C TRP A 70 -15.99 21.67 11.55
N CYS A 71 -16.09 22.48 10.50
CA CYS A 71 -15.81 22.06 9.13
C CYS A 71 -14.38 21.55 8.96
N ASN A 72 -13.39 22.28 9.50
CA ASN A 72 -11.99 21.84 9.48
C ASN A 72 -11.77 20.53 10.27
N SER A 73 -12.48 20.33 11.38
CA SER A 73 -12.44 19.08 12.16
C SER A 73 -12.98 17.90 11.34
N LEU A 74 -14.12 18.07 10.66
CA LEU A 74 -14.69 17.05 9.78
C LEU A 74 -13.73 16.66 8.65
N PHE A 75 -13.16 17.64 7.95
CA PHE A 75 -12.18 17.38 6.89
C PHE A 75 -10.93 16.67 7.42
N LYS A 76 -10.41 17.09 8.59
CA LYS A 76 -9.25 16.44 9.22
C LYS A 76 -9.54 14.99 9.61
N LYS A 77 -10.70 14.70 10.20
CA LYS A 77 -11.10 13.33 10.56
C LYS A 77 -11.15 12.44 9.32
N TYR A 78 -11.80 12.91 8.26
CA TYR A 78 -11.92 12.15 7.01
C TYR A 78 -10.56 12.00 6.29
N GLU A 79 -9.74 13.05 6.25
CA GLU A 79 -8.37 12.98 5.71
C GLU A 79 -7.52 11.95 6.46
N ASN A 80 -7.58 11.95 7.79
CA ASN A 80 -6.86 11.00 8.64
C ASN A 80 -7.30 9.56 8.38
N ALA A 81 -8.61 9.31 8.24
CA ALA A 81 -9.14 7.97 7.92
C ALA A 81 -8.64 7.47 6.55
N ILE A 82 -8.64 8.32 5.52
CA ILE A 82 -8.10 7.97 4.20
C ILE A 82 -6.60 7.73 4.26
N ARG A 83 -5.85 8.56 4.99
CA ARG A 83 -4.40 8.42 5.15
C ARG A 83 -4.04 7.13 5.87
N SER A 84 -4.78 6.80 6.93
CA SER A 84 -4.70 5.51 7.64
C SER A 84 -4.84 4.33 6.67
N GLN A 85 -5.95 4.27 5.94
CA GLN A 85 -6.20 3.18 4.99
C GLN A 85 -5.12 3.09 3.91
N ARG A 86 -4.64 4.24 3.42
CA ARG A 86 -3.55 4.32 2.45
C ARG A 86 -2.25 3.73 3.00
N GLU A 87 -1.89 4.02 4.25
CA GLU A 87 -0.68 3.50 4.87
C GLU A 87 -0.72 1.98 5.02
N VAL A 88 -1.85 1.43 5.47
CA VAL A 88 -2.06 -0.02 5.58
C VAL A 88 -1.98 -0.69 4.20
N ILE A 89 -2.62 -0.12 3.18
CA ILE A 89 -2.54 -0.67 1.82
C ILE A 89 -1.13 -0.56 1.26
N SER A 90 -0.41 0.52 1.55
CA SER A 90 0.97 0.68 1.08
C SER A 90 1.93 -0.32 1.72
N SER A 91 1.78 -0.65 3.01
CA SER A 91 2.60 -1.68 3.65
C SER A 91 2.27 -3.08 3.10
N MET A 92 0.99 -3.38 2.86
CA MET A 92 0.57 -4.62 2.20
C MET A 92 1.19 -4.76 0.80
N GLN A 93 1.27 -3.66 0.03
CA GLN A 93 1.90 -3.66 -1.30
C GLN A 93 3.39 -4.00 -1.23
N VAL A 94 4.13 -3.35 -0.34
CA VAL A 94 5.57 -3.59 -0.16
C VAL A 94 5.81 -5.05 0.21
N GLY A 95 5.06 -5.58 1.19
CA GLY A 95 5.15 -6.99 1.56
C GLY A 95 4.85 -7.93 0.39
N THR A 96 3.79 -7.65 -0.38
CA THR A 96 3.43 -8.45 -1.56
C THR A 96 4.54 -8.44 -2.62
N LEU A 97 5.19 -7.30 -2.85
CA LEU A 97 6.28 -7.18 -3.83
C LEU A 97 7.52 -7.96 -3.41
N ILE A 98 7.88 -7.92 -2.12
CA ILE A 98 9.00 -8.70 -1.57
C ILE A 98 8.72 -10.20 -1.74
N THR A 99 7.53 -10.66 -1.35
CA THR A 99 7.14 -12.07 -1.50
C THR A 99 7.14 -12.52 -2.96
N LEU A 100 6.68 -11.69 -3.89
CA LEU A 100 6.76 -12.03 -5.32
C LEU A 100 8.21 -12.23 -5.78
N LYS A 101 9.12 -11.34 -5.39
CA LYS A 101 10.54 -11.46 -5.74
C LYS A 101 11.17 -12.71 -5.11
N ASP A 102 10.84 -13.01 -3.85
CA ASP A 102 11.36 -14.22 -3.19
C ASP A 102 10.80 -15.50 -3.85
N LEU A 103 9.53 -15.51 -4.25
CA LEU A 103 8.94 -16.62 -5.01
C LEU A 103 9.56 -16.79 -6.40
N ASP A 104 9.90 -15.70 -7.09
CA ASP A 104 10.61 -15.77 -8.38
C ASP A 104 12.01 -16.39 -8.21
N ASN A 105 12.73 -16.07 -7.13
CA ASN A 105 14.02 -16.70 -6.84
C ASN A 105 13.86 -18.21 -6.54
N ILE A 106 12.87 -18.57 -5.73
CA ILE A 106 12.55 -19.97 -5.43
C ILE A 106 12.25 -20.73 -6.73
N ARG A 107 11.44 -20.14 -7.61
CA ARG A 107 11.14 -20.72 -8.92
C ARG A 107 12.41 -20.97 -9.73
N LEU A 108 13.31 -20.00 -9.81
CA LEU A 108 14.58 -20.18 -10.53
C LEU A 108 15.44 -21.31 -9.94
N CYS A 109 15.42 -21.51 -8.62
CA CYS A 109 16.12 -22.64 -8.01
C CYS A 109 15.44 -23.98 -8.32
N VAL A 110 14.10 -24.02 -8.33
CA VAL A 110 13.34 -25.22 -8.73
C VAL A 110 13.60 -25.55 -10.20
N ASP A 111 13.61 -24.56 -11.10
CA ASP A 111 13.90 -24.76 -12.52
C ASP A 111 15.33 -25.33 -12.71
N LYS A 112 16.31 -24.87 -11.93
CA LYS A 112 17.67 -25.44 -11.94
C LYS A 112 17.73 -26.87 -11.41
N LEU A 113 16.96 -27.14 -10.36
CA LEU A 113 16.87 -28.47 -9.75
C LEU A 113 16.30 -29.48 -10.76
N GLU A 114 15.27 -29.09 -11.48
CA GLU A 114 14.64 -29.90 -12.54
C GLU A 114 15.67 -30.26 -13.63
N VAL A 115 16.43 -29.27 -14.11
CA VAL A 115 17.49 -29.49 -15.13
C VAL A 115 18.55 -30.49 -14.64
N GLU A 116 19.00 -30.41 -13.38
CA GLU A 116 19.99 -31.37 -12.86
C GLU A 116 19.41 -32.77 -12.70
N ILE A 117 18.15 -32.91 -12.26
CA ILE A 117 17.47 -34.21 -12.19
C ILE A 117 17.37 -34.84 -13.59
N GLU A 118 16.95 -34.05 -14.58
CA GLU A 118 16.84 -34.52 -15.98
C GLU A 118 18.20 -34.96 -16.52
N SER A 119 19.27 -34.22 -16.24
CA SER A 119 20.60 -34.58 -16.69
C SER A 119 21.13 -35.86 -16.03
N MET A 120 20.90 -36.04 -14.73
CA MET A 120 21.22 -37.30 -14.04
C MET A 120 20.45 -38.49 -14.62
N LEU A 121 19.16 -38.30 -14.93
CA LEU A 121 18.34 -39.34 -15.58
C LEU A 121 18.85 -39.69 -16.97
N GLN A 122 19.25 -38.69 -17.78
CA GLN A 122 19.83 -38.93 -19.11
C GLN A 122 21.14 -39.73 -19.03
N ASN A 123 22.02 -39.42 -18.07
CA ASN A 123 23.25 -40.19 -17.84
C ASN A 123 22.93 -41.63 -17.45
N ALA A 124 21.93 -41.83 -16.58
CA ALA A 124 21.50 -43.17 -16.18
C ALA A 124 20.93 -43.95 -17.36
N VAL A 125 20.11 -43.33 -18.20
CA VAL A 125 19.55 -43.97 -19.41
C VAL A 125 20.64 -44.32 -20.42
N PHE A 126 21.63 -43.44 -20.62
CA PHE A 126 22.77 -43.70 -21.52
C PHE A 126 23.60 -44.91 -21.08
N ALA A 127 23.73 -45.14 -19.77
CA ALA A 127 24.45 -46.28 -19.21
C ALA A 127 23.72 -47.61 -19.41
N ILE A 128 22.39 -47.60 -19.61
CA ILE A 128 21.60 -48.83 -19.76
C ILE A 128 21.97 -49.48 -21.11
N GLY A 129 22.57 -50.67 -21.06
CA GLY A 129 22.92 -51.46 -22.24
C GLY A 129 24.32 -51.23 -22.80
N ASN A 130 25.15 -50.41 -22.14
CA ASN A 130 26.56 -50.24 -22.50
C ASN A 130 27.44 -50.35 -21.23
N GLU A 131 27.97 -51.55 -20.99
CA GLU A 131 28.76 -51.89 -19.79
C GLU A 131 29.99 -50.98 -19.61
N ASP A 132 30.63 -50.57 -20.71
CA ASP A 132 31.79 -49.66 -20.71
C ASP A 132 31.40 -48.22 -20.34
N ALA A 133 30.16 -47.81 -20.62
CA ALA A 133 29.64 -46.48 -20.29
C ALA A 133 29.11 -46.36 -18.84
N VAL A 134 28.84 -47.48 -18.16
CA VAL A 134 28.28 -47.49 -16.80
C VAL A 134 29.18 -46.74 -15.83
N LYS A 135 30.49 -47.00 -15.89
CA LYS A 135 31.45 -46.37 -14.96
C LYS A 135 31.50 -44.85 -15.14
N LEU A 136 31.55 -44.38 -16.39
CA LEU A 136 31.53 -42.95 -16.73
C LEU A 136 30.23 -42.28 -16.27
N ALA A 137 29.09 -42.93 -16.49
CA ALA A 137 27.80 -42.40 -16.06
C ALA A 137 27.68 -42.29 -14.54
N ILE A 138 28.19 -43.28 -13.79
CA ILE A 138 28.23 -43.23 -12.33
C ILE A 138 29.09 -42.06 -11.84
N ASP A 139 30.26 -41.84 -12.42
CA ASP A 139 31.15 -40.73 -12.05
C ASP A 139 30.49 -39.36 -12.31
N GLU A 140 29.82 -39.21 -13.46
CA GLU A 140 29.09 -37.99 -13.81
C GLU A 140 27.85 -37.76 -12.92
N ILE A 141 27.07 -38.82 -12.64
CA ILE A 141 25.94 -38.76 -11.70
C ILE A 141 26.42 -38.34 -10.31
N LYS A 142 27.54 -38.90 -9.83
CA LYS A 142 28.10 -38.55 -8.52
C LYS A 142 28.48 -37.07 -8.44
N LYS A 143 29.11 -36.54 -9.48
CA LYS A 143 29.42 -35.10 -9.59
C LYS A 143 28.17 -34.23 -9.59
N ARG A 144 27.11 -34.67 -10.25
CA ARG A 144 25.82 -33.94 -10.27
C ARG A 144 25.09 -33.98 -8.94
N ILE A 145 25.20 -35.06 -8.19
CA ILE A 145 24.64 -35.15 -6.82
C ILE A 145 25.24 -34.07 -5.92
N GLU A 146 26.53 -33.78 -6.06
CA GLU A 146 27.18 -32.68 -5.31
C GLU A 146 26.54 -31.33 -5.67
N HIS A 147 26.39 -31.03 -6.97
CA HIS A 147 25.75 -29.79 -7.41
C HIS A 147 24.27 -29.70 -7.02
N PHE A 148 23.54 -30.82 -7.11
CA PHE A 148 22.15 -30.94 -6.69
C PHE A 148 21.98 -30.62 -5.20
N SER A 149 22.92 -31.08 -4.35
CA SER A 149 22.94 -30.75 -2.92
C SER A 149 23.04 -29.25 -2.68
N ASP A 150 23.94 -28.55 -3.40
CA ASP A 150 24.11 -27.10 -3.29
C ASP A 150 22.84 -26.33 -3.71
N ILE A 151 22.15 -26.81 -4.76
CA ILE A 151 20.89 -26.21 -5.22
C ILE A 151 19.79 -26.39 -4.16
N ILE A 152 19.69 -27.57 -3.54
CA ILE A 152 18.72 -27.83 -2.48
C ILE A 152 18.97 -26.95 -1.25
N GLU A 153 20.23 -26.78 -0.85
CA GLU A 153 20.59 -25.89 0.26
C GLU A 153 20.15 -24.46 -0.05
N THR A 154 20.51 -23.95 -1.25
CA THR A 154 20.09 -22.62 -1.71
C THR A 154 18.57 -22.47 -1.75
N LEU A 155 17.84 -23.48 -2.24
CA LEU A 155 16.38 -23.48 -2.28
C LEU A 155 15.78 -23.42 -0.87
N SER A 156 16.34 -24.18 0.07
CA SER A 156 15.92 -24.21 1.47
C SER A 156 16.11 -22.84 2.13
N GLU A 157 17.28 -22.22 1.93
CA GLU A 157 17.54 -20.86 2.42
C GLU A 157 16.57 -19.82 1.85
N GLN A 158 16.27 -19.90 0.55
CA GLN A 158 15.33 -18.98 -0.09
C GLN A 158 13.88 -19.18 0.39
N ALA A 159 13.45 -20.43 0.61
CA ALA A 159 12.15 -20.76 1.18
C ALA A 159 12.01 -20.22 2.61
N ASP A 160 13.04 -20.41 3.44
CA ASP A 160 13.07 -19.90 4.82
C ASP A 160 13.07 -18.38 4.86
N LYS A 161 13.86 -17.74 3.99
CA LYS A 161 13.87 -16.29 3.82
C LYS A 161 12.48 -15.78 3.43
N CYS A 162 11.85 -16.37 2.42
CA CYS A 162 10.50 -16.00 1.98
C CYS A 162 9.49 -16.10 3.13
N SER A 163 9.51 -17.20 3.89
CA SER A 163 8.65 -17.41 5.07
C SER A 163 8.86 -16.32 6.13
N ARG A 164 10.12 -15.98 6.43
CA ARG A 164 10.46 -14.91 7.38
C ARG A 164 9.99 -13.54 6.92
N GLU A 165 10.18 -13.21 5.64
CA GLU A 165 9.75 -11.93 5.08
C GLU A 165 8.21 -11.81 5.03
N ILE A 166 7.49 -12.91 4.75
CA ILE A 166 6.02 -12.94 4.87
C ILE A 166 5.58 -12.66 6.31
N ARG A 167 6.21 -13.30 7.32
CA ARG A 167 5.91 -13.07 8.74
C ARG A 167 6.18 -11.62 9.13
N ARG A 168 7.33 -11.06 8.73
CA ARG A 168 7.70 -9.66 8.97
C ARG A 168 6.71 -8.69 8.32
N ALA A 169 6.38 -8.90 7.05
CA ALA A 169 5.41 -8.09 6.33
C ALA A 169 4.04 -8.11 7.02
N ARG A 170 3.58 -9.29 7.47
CA ARG A 170 2.33 -9.42 8.23
C ARG A 170 2.38 -8.60 9.52
N THR A 171 3.48 -8.67 10.28
CA THR A 171 3.65 -7.89 11.51
C THR A 171 3.61 -6.38 11.23
N VAL A 172 4.30 -5.90 10.19
CA VAL A 172 4.27 -4.48 9.81
C VAL A 172 2.85 -4.03 9.45
N VAL A 173 2.10 -4.85 8.72
CA VAL A 173 0.70 -4.56 8.38
C VAL A 173 -0.16 -4.49 9.64
N ILE A 174 -0.04 -5.45 10.56
CA ILE A 174 -0.77 -5.46 11.84
C ILE A 174 -0.42 -4.22 12.67
N GLN A 175 0.85 -3.87 12.80
CA GLN A 175 1.28 -2.66 13.51
C GLN A 175 0.68 -1.39 12.89
N LYS A 176 0.59 -1.31 11.55
CA LYS A 176 -0.07 -0.19 10.88
C LYS A 176 -1.57 -0.14 11.14
N ILE A 177 -2.25 -1.28 11.19
CA ILE A 177 -3.68 -1.36 11.54
C ILE A 177 -3.91 -0.89 12.98
N ILE A 178 -3.08 -1.35 13.93
CA ILE A 178 -3.18 -0.95 15.35
C ILE A 178 -2.88 0.53 15.53
N LYS A 179 -1.86 1.06 14.83
CA LYS A 179 -1.49 2.48 14.89
C LYS A 179 -2.58 3.39 14.32
N TYR A 180 -3.37 2.90 13.37
CA TYR A 180 -4.42 3.68 12.73
C TYR A 180 -5.77 2.94 12.76
N PRO A 181 -6.43 2.88 13.94
CA PRO A 181 -7.78 2.37 14.02
C PRO A 181 -8.70 3.22 13.12
N GLY A 182 -9.49 2.54 12.30
CA GLY A 182 -10.40 3.15 11.32
C GLY A 182 -11.52 3.95 11.94
#